data_AF-A0A938T5U0-F1
#
_entry.id   AF-A0A938T5U0-F1
#
_cell.length_a   1.000
_cell.length_b   1.000
_cell.length_c   1.000
_cell.angle_alpha   90.00
_cell.angle_beta   90.00
_cell.angle_gamma   90.00
#
_symmetry.space_group_name_H-M   'P 1'
#
loop_
_entity.id
_entity.type
_entity.pdbx_description
1 polymer ?
#
loop_
_entity_poly.entity_id
_entity_poly.type
_entity_poly.pdbx_seq_one_letter_code
_entity_poly.pdbx_strand_id
1 'polypeptide(L)'
;MKRLALLLPVLSLLLGACRESQTPTDLREDELISVYAELLVMHEQFKASSSPIDSAEYNRRVEQVLISHGFTKEEFYSHIEAQLQSADKFRRFHEKLNAKLEQRKSKS
;
A
#
# COMPACT_ATOMS: atom_id res chain seq x y z
N MET A 1 -41.47 35.47 -22.02
CA MET A 1 -40.17 35.18 -21.38
C MET A 1 -40.35 34.00 -20.41
N LYS A 2 -40.08 32.76 -20.84
CA LYS A 2 -40.24 31.55 -20.01
C LYS A 2 -39.31 30.44 -20.52
N ARG A 3 -38.00 30.49 -20.21
CA ARG A 3 -37.06 29.37 -20.43
C ARG A 3 -35.84 29.51 -19.52
N LEU A 4 -35.98 29.29 -18.21
CA LEU A 4 -34.84 29.28 -17.30
C LEU A 4 -35.05 28.43 -16.04
N ALA A 5 -35.87 27.39 -16.13
CA ALA A 5 -36.24 26.56 -14.98
C ALA A 5 -36.09 25.05 -15.24
N LEU A 6 -35.11 24.64 -16.05
CA LEU A 6 -34.96 23.22 -16.43
C LEU A 6 -33.52 22.70 -16.42
N LEU A 7 -32.58 23.41 -15.79
CA LEU A 7 -31.17 23.00 -15.69
C LEU A 7 -30.69 22.70 -14.26
N LEU A 8 -31.57 22.80 -13.25
CA LEU A 8 -31.21 22.57 -11.84
C LEU A 8 -31.32 21.12 -11.32
N PRO A 9 -32.11 20.17 -11.88
CA PRO A 9 -32.19 18.84 -11.27
C PRO A 9 -31.04 17.91 -11.71
N VAL A 10 -30.32 18.22 -12.79
CA VAL A 10 -29.22 17.36 -13.28
C VAL A 10 -27.92 17.59 -12.50
N LEU A 11 -27.71 18.78 -11.93
CA LEU A 11 -26.52 19.09 -11.13
C LEU A 11 -26.52 18.39 -9.76
N SER A 12 -27.69 17.99 -9.25
CA SER A 12 -27.82 17.29 -7.97
C SER A 12 -27.47 15.80 -8.06
N LEU A 13 -27.49 15.21 -9.27
CA LEU A 13 -27.14 13.81 -9.50
C LEU A 13 -25.62 13.57 -9.60
N LEU A 14 -24.82 14.62 -9.84
CA LEU A 14 -23.35 14.50 -9.89
C LEU A 14 -22.69 14.67 -8.51
N LEU A 15 -23.38 15.25 -7.53
CA LEU A 15 -22.89 15.34 -6.15
C LEU A 15 -23.04 14.03 -5.36
N GLY A 16 -23.82 13.07 -5.86
CA GLY A 16 -23.97 11.73 -5.26
C GLY A 16 -22.92 10.71 -5.71
N ALA A 17 -22.09 11.04 -6.71
CA ALA A 17 -21.11 10.12 -7.31
C ALA A 17 -19.71 10.20 -6.69
N CYS A 18 -19.42 11.20 -5.86
CA CYS A 18 -18.25 11.21 -4.97
C CYS A 18 -18.63 10.62 -3.61
N ARG A 19 -19.18 9.39 -3.61
CA ARG A 19 -19.01 8.53 -2.44
C ARG A 19 -17.56 8.10 -2.51
N GLU A 20 -16.69 8.84 -1.83
CA GLU A 20 -15.34 8.37 -1.53
C GLU A 20 -15.47 6.92 -1.12
N SER A 21 -14.73 6.06 -1.81
CA SER A 21 -14.49 4.68 -1.38
C SER A 21 -13.79 4.77 -0.03
N GLN A 22 -14.56 4.97 1.03
CA GLN A 22 -14.13 4.80 2.41
C GLN A 22 -14.00 3.30 2.61
N THR A 23 -12.96 2.72 2.01
CA THR A 23 -12.40 1.46 2.47
C THR A 23 -12.13 1.69 3.96
N PRO A 24 -12.70 0.88 4.86
CA PRO A 24 -12.46 1.02 6.29
C PRO A 24 -10.95 1.02 6.50
N THR A 25 -10.42 2.12 7.01
CA THR A 25 -9.01 2.23 7.38
C THR A 25 -8.74 1.20 8.46
N ASP A 26 -8.03 0.14 8.12
CA ASP A 26 -7.50 -0.78 9.12
C ASP A 26 -6.39 -0.02 9.85
N LEU A 27 -6.69 0.42 11.09
CA LEU A 27 -5.76 1.18 11.92
C LEU A 27 -4.41 0.48 12.04
N ARG A 28 -4.38 -0.85 11.96
CA ARG A 28 -3.15 -1.64 12.04
C ARG A 28 -2.37 -1.65 10.71
N GLU A 29 -3.04 -1.49 9.58
CA GLU A 29 -2.42 -1.32 8.27
C GLU A 29 -1.75 0.05 8.17
N ASP A 30 -2.40 1.11 8.65
CA ASP A 30 -1.83 2.46 8.70
C ASP A 30 -0.59 2.54 9.60
N GLU A 31 -0.62 1.87 10.76
CA GLU A 31 0.55 1.74 11.65
C GLU A 31 1.68 0.95 10.96
N LEU A 32 1.36 -0.15 10.27
CA LEU A 32 2.34 -0.94 9.51
C LEU A 32 3.00 -0.14 8.38
N ILE A 33 2.22 0.68 7.66
CA ILE A 33 2.72 1.56 6.61
C ILE A 33 3.62 2.66 7.21
N SER A 34 3.19 3.24 8.33
CA SER A 34 3.93 4.32 9.01
C SER A 34 5.31 3.83 9.48
N VAL A 35 5.36 2.68 10.14
CA VAL A 35 6.63 2.12 10.63
C VAL A 35 7.53 1.69 9.46
N TYR A 36 6.97 1.11 8.38
CA TYR A 36 7.75 0.75 7.19
C TYR A 36 8.35 1.98 6.50
N ALA A 37 7.59 3.08 6.38
CA ALA A 37 8.06 4.32 5.79
C ALA A 37 9.20 4.95 6.61
N GLU A 38 9.10 4.97 7.94
CA GLU A 38 10.14 5.49 8.83
C GLU A 38 11.44 4.67 8.73
N LEU A 39 11.32 3.33 8.69
CA LEU A 39 12.46 2.45 8.48
C LEU A 39 13.15 2.66 7.12
N LEU A 40 12.39 2.94 6.06
CA LEU A 40 12.95 3.27 4.74
C LEU A 40 13.72 4.59 4.76
N VAL A 41 13.17 5.63 5.39
CA VAL A 41 13.86 6.93 5.51
C VAL A 41 15.16 6.77 6.28
N MET A 42 15.14 6.05 7.40
CA MET A 42 16.34 5.76 8.18
C MET A 42 17.36 4.95 7.37
N HIS A 43 16.92 3.95 6.61
CA HIS A 43 17.79 3.15 5.75
C HIS A 43 18.55 4.01 4.74
N GLU A 44 17.84 4.91 4.04
CA GLU A 44 18.49 5.82 3.08
C GLU A 44 19.44 6.81 3.76
N GLN A 45 19.13 7.28 4.98
CA GLN A 45 20.05 8.14 5.75
C GLN A 45 21.37 7.43 6.09
N PHE A 46 21.33 6.19 6.56
CA PHE A 46 22.53 5.41 6.88
C PHE A 46 23.35 5.06 5.65
N LYS A 47 22.67 4.75 4.54
CA LYS A 47 23.30 4.51 3.25
C LYS A 47 24.01 5.76 2.74
N ALA A 48 23.38 6.94 2.86
CA ALA A 48 23.97 8.21 2.46
C ALA A 48 25.16 8.62 3.32
N SER A 49 25.15 8.30 4.63
CA SER A 49 26.25 8.59 5.55
C SER A 49 27.43 7.61 5.46
N SER A 50 27.42 6.68 4.48
CA SER A 50 28.39 5.57 4.36
C SER A 50 28.51 4.73 5.63
N SER A 51 27.47 4.74 6.46
CA SER A 51 27.43 3.98 7.71
C SER A 51 26.97 2.55 7.44
N PRO A 52 27.51 1.54 8.13
CA PRO A 52 27.09 0.16 7.92
C PRO A 52 25.62 -0.02 8.33
N ILE A 53 24.80 -0.50 7.40
CA ILE A 53 23.36 -0.79 7.58
C ILE A 53 23.16 -2.00 8.51
N ASP A 54 24.21 -2.75 8.82
CA ASP A 54 24.21 -3.85 9.78
C ASP A 54 24.90 -3.50 11.10
N SER A 55 25.27 -2.22 11.30
CA SER A 55 25.89 -1.77 12.54
C SER A 55 24.96 -1.96 13.75
N ALA A 56 25.57 -2.08 14.94
CA ALA A 56 24.82 -2.14 16.20
C ALA A 56 23.94 -0.89 16.40
N GLU A 57 24.39 0.28 15.93
CA GLU A 57 23.62 1.51 15.99
C GLU A 57 22.37 1.44 15.10
N TYR A 58 22.51 1.00 13.85
CA TYR A 58 21.38 0.83 12.94
C TYR A 58 20.35 -0.13 13.55
N ASN A 59 20.80 -1.30 14.01
CA ASN A 59 19.92 -2.30 14.62
C ASN A 59 19.19 -1.75 15.85
N ARG A 60 19.88 -0.97 16.70
CA ARG A 60 19.25 -0.32 17.86
C ARG A 60 18.19 0.69 17.42
N ARG A 61 18.43 1.47 16.36
CA ARG A 61 17.44 2.45 15.86
C ARG A 61 16.24 1.77 15.21
N VAL A 62 16.45 0.68 14.45
CA VAL A 62 15.36 -0.16 13.94
C VAL A 62 14.46 -0.61 15.09
N GLU A 63 15.05 -1.15 16.16
CA GLU A 63 14.30 -1.63 17.32
C GLU A 63 13.54 -0.50 18.01
N GLN A 64 14.14 0.68 18.15
CA GLN A 64 13.47 1.86 18.71
C GLN A 64 12.25 2.29 17.90
N VAL A 65 12.36 2.33 16.57
CA VAL A 65 11.25 2.64 15.66
C VAL A 65 10.15 1.59 15.80
N LEU A 66 10.49 0.30 15.79
CA LEU A 66 9.48 -0.76 15.94
C LEU A 66 8.72 -0.64 17.28
N ILE A 67 9.44 -0.44 18.39
CA ILE A 67 8.84 -0.29 19.72
C ILE A 67 7.94 0.95 19.80
N SER A 68 8.32 2.08 19.19
CA SER A 68 7.48 3.29 19.23
C SER A 68 6.15 3.13 18.50
N HIS A 69 6.08 2.20 17.55
CA HIS A 69 4.86 1.84 16.83
C HIS A 69 4.20 0.57 17.37
N GLY A 70 4.64 0.06 18.53
CA GLY A 70 4.02 -1.09 19.20
C GLY A 70 4.27 -2.44 18.52
N PHE A 71 5.31 -2.55 17.69
CA PHE A 71 5.68 -3.79 17.01
C PHE A 71 6.93 -4.43 17.65
N THR A 72 6.90 -5.76 17.75
CA THR A 72 8.14 -6.55 17.77
C THR A 72 8.68 -6.74 16.35
N LYS A 73 9.96 -7.11 16.24
CA LYS A 73 10.60 -7.40 14.96
C LYS A 73 9.96 -8.59 14.25
N GLU A 74 9.62 -9.62 15.01
CA GLU A 74 8.95 -10.83 14.53
C GLU A 74 7.55 -10.51 13.98
N GLU A 75 6.76 -9.73 14.71
CA GLU A 75 5.42 -9.32 14.26
C GLU A 75 5.49 -8.48 13.00
N PHE A 76 6.35 -7.45 12.99
CA PHE A 76 6.51 -6.58 11.83
C PHE A 76 6.89 -7.36 10.57
N TYR A 77 7.90 -8.24 10.64
CA TYR A 77 8.29 -9.03 9.48
C TYR A 77 7.24 -10.03 9.05
N SER A 78 6.51 -10.65 9.99
CA SER A 78 5.40 -11.54 9.65
C SER A 78 4.30 -10.79 8.88
N HIS A 79 3.97 -9.57 9.30
CA HIS A 79 3.00 -8.72 8.61
C HIS A 79 3.48 -8.32 7.21
N ILE A 80 4.72 -7.87 7.05
CA ILE A 80 5.29 -7.53 5.74
C ILE A 80 5.33 -8.76 4.82
N GLU A 81 5.72 -9.92 5.34
CA GLU A 81 5.75 -11.16 4.56
C GLU A 81 4.35 -11.54 4.06
N ALA A 82 3.33 -11.44 4.90
CA ALA A 82 1.95 -11.70 4.49
C ALA A 82 1.47 -10.78 3.36
N GLN A 83 1.83 -9.49 3.40
CA GLN A 83 1.51 -8.53 2.35
C GLN A 83 2.24 -8.86 1.04
N LEU A 84 3.53 -9.17 1.11
CA LEU A 84 4.32 -9.57 -0.06
C LEU A 84 3.79 -10.86 -0.68
N GLN A 85 3.45 -11.86 0.13
CA GLN A 85 2.85 -13.11 -0.35
C GLN A 85 1.52 -12.86 -1.07
N SER A 86 0.69 -11.93 -0.61
CA SER A 86 -0.57 -11.56 -1.28
C SER A 86 -0.29 -10.95 -2.66
N ALA A 87 0.62 -9.97 -2.72
CA ALA A 87 0.99 -9.32 -3.97
C ALA A 87 1.62 -10.29 -4.98
N ASP A 88 2.54 -11.16 -4.53
CA ASP A 88 3.16 -12.16 -5.37
C ASP A 88 2.19 -13.25 -5.82
N LYS A 89 1.26 -13.68 -4.94
CA LYS A 89 0.19 -14.62 -5.31
C LYS A 89 -0.69 -14.01 -6.40
N PHE A 90 -1.07 -12.75 -6.27
CA PHE A 90 -1.85 -12.05 -7.28
C PHE A 90 -1.08 -11.91 -8.60
N ARG A 91 0.18 -11.49 -8.55
CA ARG A 91 1.05 -11.40 -9.73
C ARG A 91 1.15 -12.74 -10.47
N ARG A 92 1.43 -13.84 -9.76
CA ARG A 92 1.53 -15.19 -10.34
C ARG A 92 0.21 -15.67 -10.93
N PHE A 93 -0.92 -15.35 -10.30
CA PHE A 93 -2.24 -15.63 -10.85
C PHE A 93 -2.44 -14.88 -12.18
N HIS A 94 -2.13 -13.59 -12.20
CA HIS A 94 -2.27 -12.73 -13.37
C HIS A 94 -1.36 -13.19 -14.54
N GLU A 95 -0.11 -13.56 -14.25
CA GLU A 95 0.81 -14.15 -15.24
C GLU A 95 0.24 -15.43 -15.86
N LYS A 96 -0.28 -16.34 -15.04
CA LYS A 96 -0.91 -17.59 -15.52
C LYS A 96 -2.17 -17.32 -16.34
N LEU A 97 -2.97 -16.33 -15.94
CA LEU A 97 -4.16 -15.91 -16.67
C LEU A 97 -3.77 -15.40 -18.06
N ASN A 98 -2.81 -14.48 -18.14
CA ASN A 98 -2.33 -13.93 -19.40
C ASN A 98 -1.74 -15.00 -20.33
N ALA A 99 -0.92 -15.91 -19.79
CA ALA A 99 -0.39 -17.03 -20.57
C ALA A 99 -1.52 -17.88 -21.18
N LYS A 100 -2.60 -18.14 -20.44
CA LYS A 100 -3.77 -18.87 -20.95
C LYS A 100 -4.55 -18.08 -22.00
N LEU A 101 -4.66 -16.76 -21.86
CA LEU A 101 -5.34 -15.91 -22.83
C LEU A 101 -4.56 -15.86 -24.16
N GLU A 102 -3.24 -15.71 -24.13
CA GLU A 102 -2.38 -15.72 -25.32
C GLU A 102 -2.39 -17.07 -26.05
N GLN A 103 -2.43 -18.19 -25.30
CA GLN A 103 -2.61 -19.53 -25.88
C GLN A 103 -3.96 -19.71 -26.60
N ARG A 104 -5.01 -18.99 -26.17
CA ARG A 104 -6.32 -19.05 -26.83
C ARG A 104 -6.38 -18.15 -28.06
N LYS A 105 -5.73 -16.99 -28.02
CA LYS A 105 -5.62 -16.09 -29.18
C LYS A 105 -4.86 -16.72 -30.34
N SER A 106 -3.80 -17.46 -30.06
CA SER A 106 -2.98 -18.15 -31.07
C SER A 106 -3.63 -19.41 -31.68
N LYS A 107 -4.78 -19.84 -31.15
CA LYS A 107 -5.58 -20.98 -31.66
C LYS A 107 -6.82 -20.56 -32.45
N SER A 108 -7.07 -19.26 -32.58
CA SER A 108 -8.12 -18.69 -33.43
C SER A 108 -7.53 -18.05 -34.66
#